data_AF-A0A2H9SYJ5-F1
#
_entry.id   AF-A0A2H9SYJ5-F1
#
_cell.length_a   1.000
_cell.length_b   1.000
_cell.length_c   1.000
_cell.angle_alpha   90.00
_cell.angle_beta   90.00
_cell.angle_gamma   90.00
#
_symmetry.space_group_name_H-M   'P 1'
#
loop_
_entity.id
_entity.type
_entity.pdbx_description
1 polymer ?
#
loop_
_entity_poly.entity_id
_entity_poly.type
_entity_poly.pdbx_seq_one_letter_code
_entity_poly.pdbx_strand_id
1 'polypeptide(L)'
;MRKMIWIAWTVKTVLFCPLSYANYSIELSDVDACHSIAGTWVGKGKATNWIIGTCKYHGEGILGNVDNAGRFTITASAHKDYGNALCPQRVTQVLNAVCINGVMSVKTDYGSLRGVLNEMTGSANGTLSLSPGMDAKVSLQFSR
;
A
#
# COMPACT_ATOMS: atom_id res chain seq x y z
N MET A 1 -5.71 -51.62 -43.24
CA MET A 1 -4.38 -51.20 -42.75
C MET A 1 -4.53 -49.94 -41.91
N ARG A 2 -4.00 -50.00 -40.68
CA ARG A 2 -3.80 -49.02 -39.59
C ARG A 2 -4.49 -47.63 -39.68
N LYS A 3 -5.48 -47.43 -38.80
CA LYS A 3 -5.94 -46.11 -38.33
C LYS A 3 -4.99 -45.62 -37.23
N MET A 4 -4.27 -44.52 -37.45
CA MET A 4 -3.53 -43.79 -36.41
C MET A 4 -4.45 -42.73 -35.82
N ILE A 5 -4.89 -42.92 -34.57
CA ILE A 5 -5.60 -41.91 -33.79
C ILE A 5 -4.53 -41.14 -33.00
N TRP A 6 -4.29 -39.88 -33.38
CA TRP A 6 -3.47 -38.98 -32.59
C TRP A 6 -4.32 -38.40 -31.46
N ILE A 7 -4.15 -38.96 -30.26
CA ILE A 7 -4.67 -38.40 -29.02
C ILE A 7 -3.79 -37.18 -28.68
N ALA A 8 -4.22 -35.99 -29.11
CA ALA A 8 -3.59 -34.75 -28.71
C ALA A 8 -4.01 -34.41 -27.27
N TRP A 9 -3.13 -34.68 -26.30
CA TRP A 9 -3.24 -34.14 -24.95
C TRP A 9 -2.87 -32.66 -24.98
N THR A 10 -3.84 -31.78 -25.14
CA THR A 10 -3.65 -30.36 -24.84
C THR A 10 -3.63 -30.21 -23.31
N VAL A 11 -2.44 -30.29 -22.74
CA VAL A 11 -2.17 -29.92 -21.34
C VAL A 11 -2.59 -28.47 -21.16
N LYS A 12 -3.62 -28.25 -20.34
CA LYS A 12 -4.00 -26.93 -19.82
C LYS A 12 -2.84 -26.39 -18.99
N THR A 13 -2.16 -25.37 -19.46
CA THR A 13 -1.45 -24.45 -18.57
C THR A 13 -2.31 -23.20 -18.43
N VAL A 14 -3.15 -23.19 -17.41
CA VAL A 14 -3.70 -21.93 -16.88
C VAL A 14 -2.50 -21.20 -16.30
N LEU A 15 -1.99 -20.23 -17.05
CA LEU A 15 -1.06 -19.24 -16.52
C LEU A 15 -1.80 -18.48 -15.43
N PHE A 16 -1.65 -18.91 -14.18
CA PHE A 16 -1.92 -18.08 -13.02
C PHE A 16 -0.97 -16.89 -13.13
N CYS A 17 -1.47 -15.75 -13.61
CA CYS A 17 -0.78 -14.49 -13.49
C CYS A 17 -0.43 -14.32 -12.00
N PRO A 18 0.84 -14.06 -11.64
CA PRO A 18 1.17 -13.78 -10.26
C PRO A 18 0.32 -12.57 -9.84
N LEU A 19 -0.40 -12.74 -8.72
CA LEU A 19 -1.10 -11.68 -8.01
C LEU A 19 -0.22 -10.43 -8.06
N SER A 20 -0.72 -9.36 -8.69
CA SER A 20 0.03 -8.12 -8.86
C SER A 20 0.36 -7.57 -7.48
N TYR A 21 1.57 -7.82 -6.99
CA TYR A 21 2.09 -7.14 -5.82
C TYR A 21 2.09 -5.66 -6.13
N ALA A 22 1.37 -4.91 -5.31
CA ALA A 22 1.26 -3.49 -5.52
C ALA A 22 2.28 -2.81 -4.60
N ASN A 23 3.19 -2.06 -5.22
CA ASN A 23 4.28 -1.42 -4.52
C ASN A 23 3.85 0.00 -4.17
N TYR A 24 3.83 0.32 -2.88
CA TYR A 24 3.83 1.71 -2.43
C TYR A 24 5.23 2.28 -2.64
N SER A 25 5.37 3.46 -3.22
CA SER A 25 6.66 4.14 -3.37
C SER A 25 6.53 5.61 -2.98
N ILE A 26 7.22 6.01 -1.93
CA ILE A 26 7.26 7.37 -1.42
C ILE A 26 8.68 7.89 -1.60
N GLU A 27 8.81 8.97 -2.37
CA GLU A 27 10.08 9.65 -2.59
C GLU A 27 10.38 10.55 -1.39
N LEU A 28 11.58 10.42 -0.85
CA LEU A 28 12.10 11.28 0.19
C LEU A 28 12.80 12.47 -0.45
N SER A 29 12.71 13.63 0.19
CA SER A 29 13.38 14.84 -0.28
C SER A 29 14.92 14.77 -0.22
N ASP A 30 15.49 13.80 0.50
CA ASP A 30 16.93 13.59 0.63
C ASP A 30 17.25 12.08 0.57
N VAL A 31 18.39 11.75 -0.04
CA VAL A 31 18.88 10.37 -0.27
C VAL A 31 19.24 9.69 1.06
N ASP A 32 19.66 10.49 2.06
CA ASP A 32 19.99 10.04 3.43
C ASP A 32 18.83 10.21 4.43
N ALA A 33 17.67 10.76 4.02
CA ALA A 33 16.53 10.99 4.91
C ALA A 33 15.83 9.71 5.40
N CYS A 34 16.22 8.52 4.92
CA CYS A 34 15.68 7.25 5.40
C CYS A 34 15.80 7.11 6.94
N HIS A 35 16.89 7.61 7.53
CA HIS A 35 17.08 7.55 8.97
C HIS A 35 16.35 8.68 9.72
N SER A 36 16.12 9.83 9.07
CA SER A 36 15.52 10.99 9.72
C SER A 36 13.99 10.93 9.82
N ILE A 37 13.33 9.95 9.18
CA ILE A 37 11.87 9.76 9.21
C ILE A 37 11.34 8.83 10.33
N ALA A 38 12.22 8.17 11.09
CA ALA A 38 11.82 7.31 12.21
C ALA A 38 11.12 8.09 13.33
N GLY A 39 10.10 7.51 13.97
CA GLY A 39 9.34 8.13 15.05
C GLY A 39 7.84 8.16 14.82
N THR A 40 7.14 8.98 15.59
CA THR A 40 5.67 9.08 15.57
C THR A 40 5.21 10.10 14.54
N TRP A 41 4.13 9.75 13.85
CA TRP A 41 3.47 10.52 12.82
C TRP A 41 1.97 10.50 13.08
N VAL A 42 1.30 11.58 12.74
CA VAL A 42 -0.16 11.67 12.69
C VAL A 42 -0.58 11.97 11.28
N GLY A 43 -1.79 11.59 10.90
CA GLY A 43 -2.24 11.79 9.55
C GLY A 43 -3.74 11.77 9.37
N LYS A 44 -4.14 12.21 8.18
CA LYS A 44 -5.52 12.14 7.70
C LYS A 44 -5.55 11.42 6.36
N GLY A 45 -6.58 10.63 6.16
CA GLY A 45 -6.79 9.85 4.96
C GLY A 45 -8.20 10.01 4.43
N LYS A 46 -8.33 9.90 3.12
CA LYS A 46 -9.62 9.80 2.43
C LYS A 46 -9.56 8.63 1.47
N ALA A 47 -10.56 7.76 1.53
CA ALA A 47 -10.79 6.69 0.56
C ALA A 47 -12.11 6.95 -0.17
N THR A 48 -12.16 6.74 -1.48
CA THR A 48 -13.36 6.98 -2.28
C THR A 48 -13.54 5.92 -3.36
N ASN A 49 -14.70 5.26 -3.36
CA ASN A 49 -15.14 4.32 -4.39
C ASN A 49 -16.66 4.48 -4.60
N TRP A 50 -17.17 4.08 -5.75
CA TRP A 50 -18.59 4.20 -6.11
C TRP A 50 -19.54 3.44 -5.16
N ILE A 51 -19.09 2.34 -4.53
CA ILE A 51 -19.85 1.54 -3.55
C ILE A 51 -19.76 2.13 -2.15
N ILE A 52 -18.55 2.41 -1.67
CA ILE A 52 -18.34 2.86 -0.29
C ILE A 52 -18.61 4.37 -0.11
N GLY A 53 -18.80 5.10 -1.21
CA GLY A 53 -18.86 6.55 -1.21
C GLY A 53 -17.51 7.13 -0.78
N THR A 54 -17.53 8.14 0.09
CA THR A 54 -16.32 8.74 0.68
C THR A 54 -16.19 8.33 2.14
N CYS A 55 -15.06 7.71 2.48
CA CYS A 55 -14.64 7.46 3.85
C CYS A 55 -13.51 8.44 4.22
N LYS A 56 -13.58 9.08 5.38
CA LYS A 56 -12.51 9.93 5.92
C LYS A 56 -11.99 9.33 7.23
N TYR A 57 -10.69 9.44 7.42
CA TYR A 57 -9.96 8.86 8.54
C TYR A 57 -8.97 9.86 9.12
N HIS A 58 -8.73 9.75 10.42
CA HIS A 58 -7.51 10.22 11.05
C HIS A 58 -6.74 9.02 11.59
N GLY A 59 -5.45 9.19 11.86
CA GLY A 59 -4.63 8.09 12.32
C GLY A 59 -3.29 8.54 12.86
N GLU A 60 -2.58 7.56 13.39
CA GLU A 60 -1.23 7.68 13.90
C GLU A 60 -0.38 6.54 13.33
N GLY A 61 0.91 6.80 13.15
CA GLY A 61 1.87 5.87 12.61
C GLY A 61 3.18 5.96 13.37
N ILE A 62 3.83 4.83 13.62
CA ILE A 62 5.18 4.77 14.16
C ILE A 62 6.07 4.14 13.10
N LEU A 63 7.06 4.91 12.64
CA LEU A 63 8.10 4.46 11.73
C LEU A 63 9.28 3.98 12.57
N GLY A 64 9.62 2.70 12.45
CA GLY A 64 10.77 2.12 13.13
C GLY A 64 12.10 2.62 12.56
N ASN A 65 13.18 2.33 13.28
CA ASN A 65 14.53 2.61 12.82
C ASN A 65 14.86 1.76 11.59
N VAL A 66 15.59 2.36 10.65
CA VAL A 66 16.09 1.71 9.44
C VAL A 66 17.34 0.90 9.76
N ASP A 67 17.35 -0.38 9.39
CA ASP A 67 18.50 -1.26 9.52
C ASP A 67 19.53 -1.05 8.40
N ASN A 68 20.68 -1.73 8.50
CA ASN A 68 21.77 -1.61 7.52
C ASN A 68 21.39 -2.08 6.09
N ALA A 69 20.28 -2.80 5.92
CA ALA A 69 19.75 -3.23 4.64
C ALA A 69 18.62 -2.30 4.13
N GLY A 70 18.42 -1.15 4.79
CA GLY A 70 17.37 -0.19 4.47
C GLY A 70 15.98 -0.61 4.95
N ARG A 71 15.83 -1.67 5.76
CA ARG A 71 14.53 -2.22 6.15
C ARG A 71 14.05 -1.64 7.48
N PHE A 72 12.74 -1.49 7.61
CA PHE A 72 12.09 -1.03 8.83
C PHE A 72 10.61 -1.42 8.83
N THR A 73 9.97 -1.22 9.97
CA THR A 73 8.54 -1.50 10.17
C THR A 73 7.75 -0.20 10.32
N ILE A 74 6.54 -0.17 9.78
CA ILE A 74 5.57 0.90 9.97
C ILE A 74 4.38 0.32 10.70
N THR A 75 4.08 0.82 11.89
CA THR A 75 2.86 0.47 12.61
C THR A 75 1.88 1.62 12.44
N ALA A 76 0.78 1.42 11.72
CA ALA A 76 -0.20 2.44 11.42
C ALA A 76 -1.58 2.07 11.97
N SER A 77 -2.26 3.03 12.59
CA SER A 77 -3.63 2.93 13.06
C SER A 77 -4.48 4.03 12.42
N ALA A 78 -5.64 3.66 11.89
CA ALA A 78 -6.60 4.58 11.30
C ALA A 78 -7.97 4.41 11.95
N HIS A 79 -8.62 5.54 12.22
CA HIS A 79 -9.91 5.68 12.85
C HIS A 79 -10.85 6.44 11.92
N LYS A 80 -12.05 5.90 11.71
CA LYS A 80 -13.04 6.51 10.83
C LYS A 80 -13.62 7.76 11.47
N ASP A 81 -13.55 8.87 10.74
CA ASP A 81 -14.26 10.11 11.06
C ASP A 81 -15.65 10.15 10.43
N TYR A 82 -15.72 9.69 9.18
CA TYR A 82 -16.90 9.82 8.35
C TYR A 82 -16.94 8.74 7.28
N GLY A 83 -18.14 8.33 6.89
CA GLY A 83 -18.38 7.39 5.82
C GLY A 83 -19.50 6.41 6.18
N ASN A 84 -19.88 5.57 5.23
CA ASN A 84 -20.95 4.60 5.44
C ASN A 84 -20.53 3.43 6.34
N ALA A 85 -21.44 2.48 6.54
CA ALA A 85 -21.20 1.29 7.36
C ALA A 85 -20.15 0.33 6.77
N LEU A 86 -19.89 0.40 5.46
CA LEU A 86 -18.88 -0.41 4.79
C LEU A 86 -17.46 0.10 5.05
N CYS A 87 -17.29 1.39 5.37
CA CYS A 87 -16.03 1.95 5.81
C CYS A 87 -15.65 1.34 7.19
N PRO A 88 -14.51 0.62 7.31
CA PRO A 88 -14.06 0.06 8.60
C PRO A 88 -13.95 1.15 9.67
N GLN A 89 -14.34 0.83 10.90
CA GLN A 89 -14.32 1.81 12.02
C GLN A 89 -12.91 2.08 12.52
N ARG A 90 -12.12 1.02 12.70
CA ARG A 90 -10.73 1.06 13.13
C ARG A 90 -9.93 0.01 12.40
N VAL A 91 -8.74 0.37 11.93
CA VAL A 91 -7.81 -0.57 11.31
C VAL A 91 -6.42 -0.28 11.88
N THR A 92 -5.72 -1.32 12.32
CA THR A 92 -4.32 -1.24 12.70
C THR A 92 -3.55 -2.26 11.89
N GLN A 93 -2.43 -1.86 11.31
CA GLN A 93 -1.59 -2.69 10.45
C GLN A 93 -0.12 -2.45 10.77
N VAL A 94 0.66 -3.53 10.67
CA VAL A 94 2.11 -3.48 10.68
C VAL A 94 2.58 -3.81 9.27
N LEU A 95 3.31 -2.88 8.66
CA LEU A 95 3.78 -2.97 7.29
C LEU A 95 5.30 -3.05 7.29
N ASN A 96 5.84 -3.90 6.43
CA ASN A 96 7.29 -3.96 6.20
C ASN A 96 7.66 -3.01 5.06
N ALA A 97 8.66 -2.18 5.33
CA ALA A 97 9.12 -1.14 4.44
C ALA A 97 10.61 -1.29 4.15
N VAL A 98 11.03 -0.77 3.00
CA VAL A 98 12.43 -0.70 2.58
C VAL A 98 12.69 0.72 2.09
N CYS A 99 13.74 1.35 2.57
CA CYS A 99 14.19 2.66 2.14
C CYS A 99 15.58 2.52 1.52
N ILE A 100 15.68 2.73 0.21
CA ILE A 100 16.94 2.65 -0.53
C ILE A 100 17.03 3.90 -1.40
N ASN A 101 18.14 4.63 -1.29
CA ASN A 101 18.42 5.84 -2.07
C ASN A 101 17.28 6.89 -2.00
N GLY A 102 16.78 7.16 -0.80
CA GLY A 102 15.67 8.11 -0.62
C GLY A 102 14.32 7.63 -1.17
N VAL A 103 14.14 6.35 -1.51
CA VAL A 103 12.84 5.82 -1.93
C VAL A 103 12.33 4.82 -0.89
N MET A 104 11.32 5.23 -0.13
CA MET A 104 10.59 4.38 0.79
C MET A 104 9.57 3.55 0.03
N SER A 105 9.76 2.24 0.00
CA SER A 105 8.86 1.27 -0.61
C SER A 105 8.19 0.40 0.44
N VAL A 106 6.87 0.25 0.36
CA VAL A 106 6.10 -0.62 1.25
C VAL A 106 5.36 -1.64 0.38
N LYS A 107 5.59 -2.93 0.63
CA LYS A 107 4.96 -4.00 -0.16
C LYS A 107 3.57 -4.31 0.40
N THR A 108 2.55 -4.24 -0.44
CA THR A 108 1.18 -4.61 -0.07
C THR A 108 0.54 -5.46 -1.16
N ASP A 109 -0.48 -6.22 -0.78
CA ASP A 109 -1.28 -7.01 -1.71
C ASP A 109 -2.51 -6.22 -2.21
N TYR A 110 -2.70 -4.99 -1.73
CA TYR A 110 -3.98 -4.29 -1.84
C TYR A 110 -3.94 -2.96 -2.58
N GLY A 111 -2.88 -2.62 -3.34
CA GLY A 111 -2.89 -1.46 -4.24
C GLY A 111 -1.64 -0.58 -4.24
N SER A 112 -1.66 0.48 -5.05
CA SER A 112 -0.50 1.34 -5.33
C SER A 112 -0.75 2.74 -4.81
N LEU A 113 0.19 3.26 -4.04
CA LEU A 113 0.22 4.64 -3.53
C LEU A 113 1.59 5.22 -3.86
N ARG A 114 1.58 6.46 -4.32
CA ARG A 114 2.79 7.23 -4.57
C ARG A 114 2.73 8.53 -3.82
N GLY A 115 3.86 8.96 -3.29
CA GLY A 115 3.90 10.12 -2.43
C GLY A 115 5.27 10.73 -2.29
N VAL A 116 5.31 11.79 -1.50
CA VAL A 116 6.53 12.45 -1.07
C VAL A 116 6.52 12.59 0.45
N LEU A 117 7.68 12.43 1.07
CA LEU A 117 7.87 12.56 2.51
C LEU A 117 9.14 13.36 2.79
N ASN A 118 9.09 14.24 3.76
CA ASN A 118 10.26 14.90 4.35
C ASN A 118 10.27 14.64 5.87
N GLU A 119 11.11 15.35 6.61
CA GLU A 119 11.27 15.13 8.05
C GLU A 119 10.05 15.52 8.89
N MET A 120 9.16 16.36 8.37
CA MET A 120 8.05 16.95 9.14
C MET A 120 6.68 16.62 8.58
N THR A 121 6.59 16.35 7.28
CA THR A 121 5.35 16.26 6.53
C THR A 121 5.46 15.25 5.40
N GLY A 122 4.33 14.67 5.00
CA GLY A 122 4.27 13.83 3.82
C GLY A 122 2.88 13.79 3.21
N SER A 123 2.81 13.37 1.96
CA SER A 123 1.56 13.12 1.27
C SER A 123 1.69 11.94 0.33
N ALA A 124 0.62 11.16 0.17
CA ALA A 124 0.59 10.04 -0.75
C ALA A 124 -0.81 9.87 -1.36
N ASN A 125 -0.87 9.49 -2.63
CA ASN A 125 -2.11 9.28 -3.36
C ASN A 125 -2.03 8.01 -4.21
N GLY A 126 -3.18 7.38 -4.48
CA GLY A 126 -3.25 6.25 -5.40
C GLY A 126 -4.53 5.46 -5.26
N THR A 127 -4.45 4.14 -5.40
CA THR A 127 -5.60 3.24 -5.45
C THR A 127 -5.38 2.00 -4.61
N LEU A 128 -6.39 1.62 -3.82
CA LEU A 128 -6.45 0.35 -3.10
C LEU A 128 -7.50 -0.59 -3.72
N SER A 129 -7.11 -1.82 -4.03
CA SER A 129 -8.01 -2.89 -4.46
C SER A 129 -8.79 -3.42 -3.25
N LEU A 130 -10.10 -3.24 -3.28
CA LEU A 130 -11.03 -3.75 -2.26
C LEU A 130 -11.44 -5.20 -2.56
N SER A 131 -11.55 -5.54 -3.84
CA SER A 131 -11.92 -6.86 -4.37
C SER A 131 -11.72 -6.88 -5.89
N PRO A 132 -11.79 -8.04 -6.58
CA PRO A 132 -11.59 -8.11 -8.02
C PRO A 132 -12.49 -7.13 -8.79
N GLY A 133 -11.88 -6.20 -9.53
CA GLY A 133 -12.57 -5.16 -10.31
C GLY A 133 -13.09 -3.96 -9.50
N MET A 134 -12.71 -3.82 -8.22
CA MET A 134 -13.16 -2.72 -7.36
C MET A 134 -11.98 -2.03 -6.66
N ASP A 135 -11.73 -0.78 -7.05
CA ASP A 135 -10.65 0.04 -6.48
C ASP A 135 -11.17 1.29 -5.79
N ALA A 136 -10.60 1.62 -4.63
CA ALA A 136 -10.79 2.90 -3.96
C ALA A 136 -9.63 3.84 -4.25
N LYS A 137 -9.94 5.06 -4.69
CA LYS A 137 -8.96 6.14 -4.72
C LYS A 137 -8.65 6.57 -3.30
N VAL A 138 -7.38 6.67 -2.97
CA VAL A 138 -6.91 7.02 -1.64
C VAL A 138 -5.99 8.23 -1.71
N SER A 139 -6.16 9.14 -0.76
CA SER A 139 -5.27 10.29 -0.52
C SER A 139 -4.94 10.37 0.96
N LEU A 140 -3.67 10.53 1.28
CA LEU A 140 -3.11 10.57 2.63
C LEU A 140 -2.26 11.83 2.80
N GLN A 141 -2.33 12.41 3.99
CA GLN A 141 -1.44 13.47 4.46
C GLN A 141 -0.95 13.11 5.85
N PHE A 142 0.33 13.35 6.11
CA PHE A 142 0.99 13.01 7.35
C PHE A 142 1.81 14.20 7.86
N SER A 143 1.95 14.28 9.18
CA SER A 143 2.84 15.22 9.86
C SER A 143 3.39 14.60 11.15
N ARG A 144 4.52 15.10 11.62
CA ARG A 144 5.01 14.81 12.98
C ARG A 144 4.34 15.68 14.03
#